data_AF-A0A6H1WZS0-F1
#
_entry.id   AF-A0A6H1WZS0-F1
#
_cell.length_a   1.000
_cell.length_b   1.000
_cell.length_c   1.000
_cell.angle_alpha   90.00
_cell.angle_beta   90.00
_cell.angle_gamma   90.00
#
_symmetry.space_group_name_H-M   'P 1'
#
loop_
_entity.id
_entity.type
_entity.pdbx_description
1 polymer ?
#
loop_
_entity_poly.entity_id
_entity_poly.type
_entity_poly.pdbx_seq_one_letter_code
_entity_poly.pdbx_strand_id
1 'polypeptide(L)'
;MKESIKILNLDINKCEEALNSNNLLEIAISIEEIIDKYKEDIHSLRELEKSNVWSYTKSDLEDIKKFITDYKEQITIQYKACKLDEIFNESRESIKNIKDISEGKREDIYNIINDINSIIKDENSIEAKWEKMKSYIDFASKEEFELGFVILNLINSALKNIIE
;
A
#
# COMPACT_ATOMS: atom_id res chain seq x y z
N MET A 1 -8.52 -4.14 -2.18
CA MET A 1 -7.41 -3.49 -1.45
C MET A 1 -7.57 -1.99 -1.34
N LYS A 2 -7.45 -1.18 -2.41
CA LYS A 2 -7.64 0.30 -2.31
C LYS A 2 -9.00 0.69 -1.74
N GLU A 3 -10.07 0.05 -2.19
CA GLU A 3 -11.42 0.32 -1.66
C GLU A 3 -11.57 -0.14 -0.20
N SER A 4 -10.98 -1.29 0.14
CA SER A 4 -10.92 -1.80 1.51
C SER A 4 -10.26 -0.81 2.47
N ILE A 5 -9.16 -0.17 2.08
CA ILE A 5 -8.46 0.86 2.87
C ILE A 5 -9.35 2.09 3.09
N LYS A 6 -10.13 2.51 2.08
CA LYS A 6 -11.08 3.61 2.25
C LYS A 6 -12.18 3.28 3.25
N ILE A 7 -12.75 2.07 3.17
CA ILE A 7 -13.78 1.61 4.09
C ILE A 7 -13.23 1.59 5.53
N LEU A 8 -12.01 1.07 5.71
CA LEU A 8 -11.33 1.08 7.02
C LEU A 8 -11.14 2.52 7.55
N ASN A 9 -10.80 3.49 6.70
CA ASN A 9 -10.71 4.89 7.13
C ASN A 9 -12.07 5.45 7.59
N LEU A 10 -13.16 5.14 6.88
CA LEU A 10 -14.50 5.56 7.29
C LEU A 10 -14.88 4.97 8.66
N ASP A 11 -14.57 3.70 8.88
CA ASP A 11 -14.86 3.01 10.13
C ASP A 11 -14.01 3.53 11.30
N ILE A 12 -12.73 3.84 11.06
CA ILE A 12 -11.85 4.49 12.06
C ILE A 12 -12.40 5.87 12.43
N ASN A 13 -12.84 6.66 11.44
CA ASN A 13 -13.44 7.97 11.69
C ASN A 13 -14.73 7.85 12.50
N LYS A 14 -15.56 6.83 12.21
CA LYS A 14 -16.76 6.54 13.01
C LYS A 14 -16.40 6.25 14.47
N CYS A 15 -15.36 5.46 14.72
CA CYS A 15 -14.86 5.22 16.08
C CYS A 15 -14.42 6.52 16.77
N GLU A 16 -13.74 7.41 16.05
CA GLU A 16 -13.32 8.72 16.58
C GLU A 16 -14.51 9.61 16.95
N GLU A 17 -15.52 9.68 16.08
CA GLU A 17 -16.75 10.43 16.32
C GLU A 17 -17.49 9.90 17.56
N ALA A 18 -17.62 8.58 17.69
CA ALA A 18 -18.24 7.95 18.85
C ALA A 18 -17.45 8.25 20.15
N LEU A 19 -16.12 8.14 20.13
CA LEU A 19 -15.25 8.47 21.26
C LEU A 19 -15.35 9.95 21.68
N ASN A 20 -15.49 10.86 20.72
CA ASN A 20 -15.62 12.30 20.95
C ASN A 20 -17.00 12.69 21.47
N SER A 21 -18.07 12.04 20.97
CA SER A 21 -19.43 12.26 21.44
C SER A 21 -19.63 11.81 22.89
N ASN A 22 -18.82 10.83 23.34
CA ASN A 22 -18.91 10.19 24.65
C ASN A 22 -20.32 9.66 24.97
N ASN A 23 -21.08 9.30 23.93
CA ASN A 23 -22.42 8.74 24.05
C ASN A 23 -22.30 7.21 24.16
N LEU A 24 -22.74 6.65 25.30
CA LEU A 24 -22.66 5.22 25.58
C LEU A 24 -23.39 4.35 24.53
N LEU A 25 -24.50 4.84 23.97
CA LEU A 25 -25.22 4.13 22.92
C LEU A 25 -24.40 4.09 21.64
N GLU A 26 -23.84 5.22 21.21
CA GLU A 26 -22.99 5.29 20.01
C GLU A 26 -21.72 4.46 20.16
N ILE A 27 -21.14 4.42 21.37
CA ILE A 27 -20.00 3.55 21.69
C ILE A 27 -20.38 2.09 21.52
N ALA A 28 -21.48 1.64 22.13
CA ALA A 28 -21.93 0.25 22.04
C ALA A 28 -22.27 -0.16 20.59
N ILE A 29 -22.96 0.70 19.84
CA ILE A 29 -23.29 0.47 18.43
C ILE A 29 -22.00 0.35 17.61
N SER A 30 -21.06 1.28 17.78
CA SER A 30 -19.81 1.28 17.01
C SER A 30 -18.96 0.04 17.31
N ILE A 31 -18.91 -0.41 18.57
CA ILE A 31 -18.19 -1.63 18.94
C ILE A 31 -18.80 -2.86 18.25
N GLU A 32 -20.12 -3.07 18.37
CA GLU A 32 -20.79 -4.24 17.80
C GLU A 32 -20.65 -4.29 16.27
N GLU A 33 -20.91 -3.18 15.58
CA GLU A 33 -20.80 -3.13 14.13
C GLU A 33 -19.39 -3.49 13.63
N ILE A 34 -18.36 -3.02 14.34
CA ILE A 34 -16.97 -3.22 13.96
C ILE A 34 -16.54 -4.66 14.23
N ILE A 35 -16.89 -5.19 15.42
CA ILE A 35 -16.64 -6.57 15.76
C ILE A 35 -17.28 -7.47 14.71
N ASP A 36 -18.58 -7.31 14.43
CA ASP A 36 -19.28 -8.14 13.45
C ASP A 36 -18.67 -8.07 12.05
N LYS A 37 -18.19 -6.88 11.65
CA LYS A 37 -17.60 -6.67 10.32
C LYS A 37 -16.21 -7.28 10.17
N TYR A 38 -15.38 -7.26 11.22
CA TYR A 38 -13.95 -7.54 11.10
C TYR A 38 -13.43 -8.70 11.96
N LYS A 39 -14.25 -9.33 12.82
CA LYS A 39 -13.80 -10.42 13.72
C LYS A 39 -13.28 -11.67 13.02
N GLU A 40 -13.62 -11.87 11.75
CA GLU A 40 -13.06 -12.95 10.93
C GLU A 40 -11.63 -12.64 10.47
N ASP A 41 -11.32 -11.36 10.26
CA ASP A 41 -10.01 -10.90 9.79
C ASP A 41 -9.06 -10.52 10.95
N ILE A 42 -9.61 -10.02 12.06
CA ILE A 42 -8.87 -9.52 13.22
C ILE A 42 -9.29 -10.31 14.45
N HIS A 43 -8.51 -11.35 14.80
CA HIS A 43 -8.86 -12.27 15.88
C HIS A 43 -9.06 -11.59 17.24
N SER A 44 -8.25 -10.57 17.55
CA SER A 44 -8.34 -9.81 18.81
C SER A 44 -9.69 -9.11 19.02
N LEU A 45 -10.48 -8.87 17.96
CA LEU A 45 -11.83 -8.33 18.12
C LEU A 45 -12.81 -9.32 18.75
N ARG A 46 -12.63 -10.63 18.53
CA ARG A 46 -13.50 -11.65 19.16
C ARG A 46 -13.35 -11.68 20.67
N GLU A 47 -12.14 -11.40 21.16
CA GLU A 47 -11.87 -11.37 22.60
C GLU A 47 -12.55 -10.20 23.31
N LEU A 48 -12.96 -9.17 22.55
CA LEU A 48 -13.70 -8.03 23.05
C LEU A 48 -15.22 -8.24 23.04
N GLU A 49 -15.75 -9.30 22.41
CA GLU A 49 -17.20 -9.57 22.42
C GLU A 49 -17.74 -9.73 23.84
N LYS A 50 -18.81 -9.00 24.16
CA LYS A 50 -19.50 -9.09 25.45
C LYS A 50 -20.93 -9.56 25.25
N SER A 51 -21.37 -10.48 26.11
CA SER A 51 -22.75 -10.98 26.09
C SER A 51 -23.80 -9.90 26.43
N ASN A 52 -23.38 -8.83 27.11
CA ASN A 52 -24.20 -7.66 27.39
C ASN A 52 -23.58 -6.42 26.76
N VAL A 53 -24.21 -5.89 25.72
CA VAL A 53 -23.75 -4.69 24.99
C VAL A 53 -23.61 -3.44 25.87
N TRP A 54 -24.33 -3.37 26.99
CA TRP A 54 -24.21 -2.24 27.93
C TRP A 54 -22.97 -2.31 28.82
N SER A 55 -22.22 -3.41 28.75
CA SER A 55 -20.96 -3.58 29.48
C SER A 55 -19.74 -3.11 28.69
N TYR A 56 -19.95 -2.63 27.46
CA TYR A 56 -18.92 -1.94 26.71
C TYR A 56 -18.55 -0.59 27.34
N THR A 57 -17.29 -0.25 27.20
CA THR A 57 -16.65 0.91 27.77
C THR A 57 -15.96 1.69 26.67
N LYS A 58 -15.61 2.95 26.98
CA LYS A 58 -14.80 3.78 26.09
C LYS A 58 -13.45 3.12 25.76
N SER A 59 -12.83 2.44 26.73
CA SER A 59 -11.56 1.73 26.54
C SER A 59 -11.69 0.62 25.49
N ASP A 60 -12.82 -0.11 25.48
CA ASP A 60 -13.03 -1.17 24.49
C ASP A 60 -13.05 -0.59 23.06
N LEU A 61 -13.69 0.57 22.86
CA LEU A 61 -13.71 1.26 21.56
C LEU A 61 -12.33 1.83 21.17
N GLU A 62 -11.54 2.28 22.15
CA GLU A 62 -10.15 2.71 21.92
C GLU A 62 -9.28 1.55 21.43
N ASP A 63 -9.41 0.37 22.06
CA ASP A 63 -8.70 -0.86 21.65
C ASP A 63 -9.14 -1.31 20.25
N ILE A 64 -10.44 -1.31 19.98
CA ILE A 64 -10.98 -1.62 18.64
C ILE A 64 -10.43 -0.68 17.57
N LYS A 65 -10.46 0.63 17.83
CA LYS A 65 -9.92 1.62 16.89
C LYS A 65 -8.45 1.33 16.60
N LYS A 66 -7.67 0.99 17.62
CA LYS A 66 -6.27 0.61 17.46
C LYS A 66 -6.13 -0.64 16.59
N PHE A 67 -6.87 -1.70 16.87
CA PHE A 67 -6.80 -2.94 16.09
C PHE A 67 -7.14 -2.75 14.60
N ILE A 68 -8.16 -1.95 14.29
CA ILE A 68 -8.49 -1.64 12.89
C ILE A 68 -7.40 -0.78 12.24
N THR A 69 -6.82 0.16 13.00
CA THR A 69 -5.73 1.00 12.49
C THR A 69 -4.51 0.16 12.12
N ASP A 70 -4.13 -0.77 13.00
CA ASP A 70 -3.03 -1.71 12.77
C ASP A 70 -3.33 -2.62 11.57
N TYR A 71 -4.56 -3.13 11.46
CA TYR A 71 -4.99 -3.94 10.31
C TYR A 71 -4.96 -3.14 9.00
N LYS A 72 -5.40 -1.88 9.01
CA LYS A 72 -5.32 -0.99 7.85
C LYS A 72 -3.87 -0.78 7.40
N GLU A 73 -2.95 -0.61 8.33
CA GLU A 73 -1.52 -0.48 8.02
C GLU A 73 -0.99 -1.74 7.32
N GLN A 74 -1.32 -2.92 7.85
CA GLN A 74 -0.93 -4.20 7.24
C GLN A 74 -1.46 -4.34 5.81
N ILE A 75 -2.76 -4.08 5.60
CA ILE A 75 -3.38 -4.13 4.26
C ILE A 75 -2.76 -3.10 3.32
N THR A 76 -2.40 -1.92 3.83
CA THR A 76 -1.75 -0.87 3.03
C THR A 76 -0.37 -1.31 2.57
N ILE A 77 0.44 -1.91 3.45
CA ILE A 77 1.76 -2.46 3.11
C ILE A 77 1.63 -3.53 2.02
N GLN A 78 0.71 -4.48 2.20
CA GLN A 78 0.46 -5.55 1.22
C GLN A 78 0.03 -4.98 -0.13
N TYR A 79 -0.90 -4.02 -0.13
CA TYR A 79 -1.35 -3.36 -1.36
C TYR A 79 -0.22 -2.67 -2.10
N LYS A 80 0.62 -1.91 -1.39
CA LYS A 80 1.77 -1.21 -1.99
C LYS A 80 2.76 -2.21 -2.58
N ALA A 81 3.01 -3.33 -1.90
CA ALA A 81 3.89 -4.39 -2.40
C ALA A 81 3.35 -5.04 -3.68
N CYS A 82 2.08 -5.47 -3.68
CA CYS A 82 1.46 -6.07 -4.88
C CYS A 82 1.47 -5.11 -6.07
N LYS A 83 1.09 -3.84 -5.85
CA LYS A 83 1.09 -2.83 -6.91
C LYS A 83 2.49 -2.56 -7.44
N LEU A 84 3.51 -2.61 -6.59
CA LEU A 84 4.89 -2.47 -7.03
C LEU A 84 5.29 -3.64 -7.94
N ASP A 85 4.99 -4.88 -7.54
CA ASP A 85 5.28 -6.06 -8.35
C ASP A 85 4.54 -6.03 -9.70
N GLU A 86 3.30 -5.56 -9.74
CA GLU A 86 2.55 -5.30 -10.98
C GLU A 86 3.29 -4.31 -11.90
N ILE A 87 3.71 -3.16 -11.37
CA ILE A 87 4.47 -2.14 -12.14
C ILE A 87 5.74 -2.73 -12.77
N PHE A 88 6.49 -3.54 -12.02
CA PHE A 88 7.70 -4.18 -12.53
C PHE A 88 7.40 -5.24 -13.60
N ASN A 89 6.37 -6.05 -13.40
CA ASN A 89 5.97 -7.08 -14.36
C ASN A 89 5.44 -6.46 -15.67
N GLU A 90 4.61 -5.43 -15.58
CA GLU A 90 4.11 -4.68 -16.75
C GLU A 90 5.25 -4.05 -17.56
N SER A 91 6.26 -3.51 -16.87
CA SER A 91 7.45 -2.95 -17.51
C SER A 91 8.23 -4.05 -18.26
N ARG A 92 8.40 -5.24 -17.68
CA ARG A 92 9.08 -6.36 -18.34
C ARG A 92 8.34 -6.86 -19.58
N GLU A 93 7.02 -7.00 -19.48
CA GLU A 93 6.19 -7.42 -20.61
C GLU A 93 6.18 -6.34 -21.71
N SER A 94 6.19 -5.06 -21.34
CA SER A 94 6.34 -3.96 -22.32
C SER A 94 7.64 -4.08 -23.11
N ILE A 95 8.78 -4.29 -22.44
CA ILE A 95 10.08 -4.50 -23.08
C ILE A 95 10.09 -5.75 -23.98
N LYS A 96 9.42 -6.83 -23.56
CA LYS A 96 9.32 -8.06 -24.35
C LYS A 96 8.55 -7.86 -25.66
N ASN A 97 7.56 -6.98 -25.66
CA ASN A 97 6.70 -6.70 -26.80
C ASN A 97 7.28 -5.67 -27.79
N ILE A 98 8.35 -4.97 -27.43
CA ILE A 98 9.08 -4.08 -28.33
C ILE A 98 9.72 -4.91 -29.45
N LYS A 99 9.44 -4.52 -30.70
CA LYS A 99 10.01 -5.14 -31.89
C LYS A 99 11.43 -4.61 -32.11
N ASP A 100 12.26 -5.39 -32.79
CA ASP A 100 13.59 -4.97 -33.26
C ASP A 100 14.63 -4.61 -32.18
N ILE A 101 14.38 -4.95 -30.91
CA ILE A 101 15.40 -4.93 -29.85
C ILE A 101 16.26 -6.21 -29.90
N SER A 102 17.58 -6.05 -29.81
CA SER A 102 18.50 -7.20 -29.70
C SER A 102 18.35 -7.89 -28.35
N GLU A 103 18.59 -9.20 -28.31
CA GLU A 103 18.51 -9.99 -27.06
C GLU A 103 19.47 -9.47 -25.98
N GLY A 104 20.68 -9.08 -26.35
CA GLY A 104 21.64 -8.47 -25.42
C GLY A 104 21.14 -7.15 -24.83
N LYS A 105 20.57 -6.27 -25.66
CA LYS A 105 20.00 -5.01 -25.18
C LYS A 105 18.81 -5.24 -24.25
N ARG A 106 17.96 -6.23 -24.55
CA ARG A 106 16.83 -6.61 -23.70
C ARG A 106 17.29 -7.06 -22.32
N GLU A 107 18.35 -7.86 -22.25
CA GLU A 107 18.95 -8.28 -20.98
C GLU A 107 19.50 -7.09 -20.19
N ASP A 108 20.18 -6.15 -20.85
CA ASP A 108 20.65 -4.91 -20.22
C ASP A 108 19.48 -4.13 -19.59
N ILE A 109 18.35 -4.01 -20.29
CA ILE A 109 17.16 -3.35 -19.73
C ILE A 109 16.58 -4.13 -18.56
N TYR A 110 16.51 -5.46 -18.62
CA TYR A 110 16.06 -6.26 -17.49
C TYR A 110 16.94 -6.12 -16.25
N ASN A 111 18.26 -5.96 -16.43
CA ASN A 111 19.18 -5.63 -15.36
C ASN A 111 18.89 -4.26 -14.77
N ILE A 112 18.64 -3.23 -15.60
CA ILE A 112 18.21 -1.90 -15.13
C ILE A 112 16.91 -1.99 -14.32
N ILE A 113 15.92 -2.76 -14.79
CA ILE A 113 14.66 -2.97 -14.08
C ILE A 113 14.91 -3.65 -12.71
N ASN A 114 15.81 -4.62 -12.63
CA ASN A 114 16.21 -5.28 -11.39
C ASN A 114 16.90 -4.32 -10.42
N ASP A 115 17.80 -3.47 -10.92
CA ASP A 115 18.50 -2.49 -10.12
C ASP A 115 17.52 -1.46 -9.55
N ILE A 116 16.60 -0.96 -10.37
CA ILE A 116 15.54 -0.03 -9.92
C ILE A 116 14.70 -0.69 -8.81
N ASN A 117 14.33 -1.96 -8.95
CA ASN A 117 13.60 -2.70 -7.91
C ASN A 117 14.39 -2.77 -6.60
N SER A 118 15.70 -3.02 -6.70
CA SER A 118 16.60 -3.08 -5.54
C SER A 118 16.71 -1.72 -4.86
N ILE A 119 16.83 -0.63 -5.63
CA ILE A 119 16.84 0.74 -5.09
C ILE A 119 15.53 1.07 -4.38
N ILE A 120 14.39 0.65 -4.93
CA ILE A 120 13.07 0.91 -4.33
C ILE A 120 12.91 0.20 -2.99
N LYS A 121 13.36 -1.06 -2.89
CA LYS A 121 13.23 -1.91 -1.70
C LYS A 121 14.24 -1.60 -0.59
N ASP A 122 15.29 -0.85 -0.92
CA ASP A 122 16.26 -0.34 0.04
C ASP A 122 15.60 0.58 1.10
N GLU A 123 16.15 0.63 2.31
CA GLU A 123 15.65 1.45 3.43
C GLU A 123 16.04 2.94 3.32
N ASN A 124 16.77 3.29 2.26
CA ASN A 124 17.19 4.66 1.98
C ASN A 124 16.02 5.66 1.81
N SER A 125 16.28 6.94 2.10
CA SER A 125 15.29 8.00 1.90
C SER A 125 14.87 8.15 0.44
N ILE A 126 13.72 8.79 0.20
CA ILE A 126 13.21 9.03 -1.15
C ILE A 126 14.19 9.87 -1.97
N GLU A 127 14.84 10.86 -1.36
CA GLU A 127 15.87 11.69 -2.00
C GLU A 127 17.08 10.85 -2.40
N ALA A 128 17.55 9.97 -1.51
CA ALA A 128 18.67 9.09 -1.81
C ALA A 128 18.34 8.09 -2.93
N LYS A 129 17.11 7.56 -2.94
CA LYS A 129 16.60 6.71 -4.04
C LYS A 129 16.55 7.48 -5.36
N TRP A 130 16.06 8.71 -5.34
CA TRP A 130 16.02 9.60 -6.51
C TRP A 130 17.42 9.86 -7.08
N GLU A 131 18.39 10.19 -6.24
CA GLU A 131 19.77 10.40 -6.68
C GLU A 131 20.36 9.17 -7.37
N LYS A 132 20.11 7.96 -6.83
CA LYS A 132 20.53 6.70 -7.47
C LYS A 132 19.84 6.47 -8.82
N MET A 133 18.60 6.93 -9.00
CA MET A 133 17.82 6.73 -10.23
C MET A 133 18.17 7.69 -11.36
N LYS A 134 18.87 8.80 -11.10
CA LYS A 134 19.24 9.78 -12.13
C LYS A 134 20.04 9.16 -13.28
N SER A 135 20.94 8.21 -12.97
CA SER A 135 21.71 7.52 -14.00
C SER A 135 20.83 6.77 -15.00
N TYR A 136 19.72 6.18 -14.54
CA TYR A 136 18.76 5.48 -15.40
C TYR A 136 17.86 6.44 -16.18
N ILE A 137 17.60 7.64 -15.66
CA ILE A 137 16.94 8.73 -16.41
C ILE A 137 17.84 9.20 -17.55
N ASP A 138 19.12 9.44 -17.25
CA ASP A 138 20.11 9.83 -18.27
C ASP A 138 20.29 8.73 -19.32
N PHE A 139 20.26 7.47 -18.91
CA PHE A 139 20.23 6.33 -19.82
C PHE A 139 18.98 6.38 -20.72
N ALA A 140 17.79 6.46 -20.13
CA ALA A 140 16.52 6.50 -20.87
C ALA A 140 16.46 7.65 -21.88
N SER A 141 17.08 8.79 -21.58
CA SER A 141 17.13 9.95 -22.48
C SER A 141 17.93 9.74 -23.77
N LYS A 142 18.81 8.73 -23.79
CA LYS A 142 19.68 8.39 -24.93
C LYS A 142 19.16 7.21 -25.74
N GLU A 143 18.09 6.57 -25.27
CA GLU A 143 17.46 5.43 -25.92
C GLU A 143 16.36 5.84 -26.90
N GLU A 144 15.90 4.90 -27.72
CA GLU A 144 14.71 5.07 -28.52
C GLU A 144 13.47 5.32 -27.65
N PHE A 145 12.48 6.01 -28.21
CA PHE A 145 11.30 6.46 -27.49
C PHE A 145 10.62 5.35 -26.68
N GLU A 146 10.41 4.17 -27.26
CA GLU A 146 9.71 3.07 -26.57
C GLU A 146 10.46 2.60 -25.32
N LEU A 147 11.79 2.46 -25.40
CA LEU A 147 12.62 2.04 -24.27
C LEU A 147 12.74 3.14 -23.21
N GLY A 148 13.03 4.36 -23.66
CA GLY A 148 13.11 5.51 -22.77
C GLY A 148 11.80 5.71 -22.00
N PHE A 149 10.66 5.61 -22.69
CA PHE A 149 9.33 5.75 -22.08
C PHE A 149 9.04 4.66 -21.03
N VAL A 150 9.35 3.40 -21.31
CA VAL A 150 9.14 2.31 -20.33
C VAL A 150 9.95 2.55 -19.07
N ILE A 151 11.24 2.91 -19.20
CA ILE A 151 12.12 3.15 -18.04
C ILE A 151 11.66 4.36 -17.23
N LEU A 152 11.32 5.47 -17.89
CA LEU A 152 10.83 6.67 -17.21
C LEU A 152 9.51 6.43 -16.49
N ASN A 153 8.58 5.70 -17.11
CA ASN A 153 7.32 5.34 -16.49
C ASN A 153 7.50 4.39 -15.31
N LEU A 154 8.41 3.43 -15.41
CA LEU A 154 8.77 2.54 -14.31
C LEU A 154 9.24 3.35 -13.10
N ILE A 155 10.23 4.23 -13.31
CA ILE A 155 10.80 5.09 -12.26
C ILE A 155 9.71 5.95 -11.62
N ASN A 156 8.92 6.66 -12.44
CA ASN A 156 7.86 7.53 -11.97
C ASN A 156 6.79 6.77 -11.16
N SER A 157 6.32 5.63 -11.68
CA SER A 157 5.26 4.83 -11.05
C SER A 157 5.73 4.18 -9.76
N ALA A 158 6.96 3.66 -9.74
CA ALA A 158 7.54 3.04 -8.56
C ALA A 158 7.77 4.05 -7.43
N LEU A 159 8.32 5.24 -7.74
CA LEU A 159 8.50 6.30 -6.74
C LEU A 159 7.17 6.83 -6.21
N LYS A 160 6.20 7.05 -7.10
CA LYS A 160 4.86 7.49 -6.71
C LYS A 160 4.19 6.49 -5.74
N ASN A 161 4.39 5.19 -5.96
CA ASN A 161 3.85 4.14 -5.09
C ASN A 161 4.46 4.11 -3.69
N ILE A 162 5.69 4.64 -3.51
CA ILE A 162 6.28 4.80 -2.18
C ILE A 162 5.64 6.00 -1.48
N ILE A 163 5.51 7.12 -2.20
CA ILE A 163 5.07 8.42 -1.66
C ILE A 163 3.58 8.40 -1.26
N GLU A 164 2.73 7.84 -2.11
CA GLU A 164 1.27 7.70 -1.88
C GLU A 164 0.96 6.40 -1.15
#